data_AF-A0A0C9MUH5-F1
#
_entry.id   AF-A0A0C9MUH5-F1
#
_cell.length_a   1.000
_cell.length_b   1.000
_cell.length_c   1.000
_cell.angle_alpha   90.00
_cell.angle_beta   90.00
_cell.angle_gamma   90.00
#
_symmetry.space_group_name_H-M   'P 1'
#
loop_
_entity.id
_entity.type
_entity.pdbx_description
1 polymer ?
#
loop_
_entity_poly.entity_id
_entity_poly.type
_entity_poly.pdbx_seq_one_letter_code
_entity_poly.pdbx_strand_id
1 'polypeptide(L)'
;MPNWTKILNHPFFNMGFFLFVRQVTKNMDLDNSSYIGAIRGLYLGSQLLVIVLSFYLMSVIRKKNDTTPLRFVEPGAQNWDGSEKADTLINTTNMDYDIADVEKQLKQGFTAIAIVAFLHLKFGYVQPLLIQSIMGFKTFFMTKEARIHLFNGKTSSGELRRPFRVEGPFSMVSEKRQPKTDKGSIKKAEKALKAQ
;
A
#
# COMPACT_ATOMS: atom_id res chain seq x y z
N MET A 1 -7.81 -18.01 -2.44
CA MET A 1 -6.79 -17.17 -1.77
C MET A 1 -6.17 -17.99 -0.65
N PRO A 2 -4.86 -17.87 -0.37
CA PRO A 2 -4.21 -18.59 0.72
C PRO A 2 -4.92 -18.31 2.07
N ASN A 3 -5.05 -19.31 2.94
CA ASN A 3 -5.74 -19.15 4.24
C ASN A 3 -5.16 -18.03 5.12
N TRP A 4 -3.87 -17.74 4.94
CA TRP A 4 -3.14 -16.70 5.67
C TRP A 4 -3.65 -15.27 5.41
N THR A 5 -4.18 -14.97 4.22
CA THR A 5 -4.69 -13.62 3.92
C THR A 5 -5.91 -13.28 4.78
N LYS A 6 -6.76 -14.27 5.07
CA LYS A 6 -7.92 -14.09 5.96
C LYS A 6 -7.48 -13.81 7.40
N ILE A 7 -6.45 -14.51 7.87
CA ILE A 7 -5.90 -14.32 9.22
C ILE A 7 -5.29 -12.93 9.36
N LEU A 8 -4.50 -12.49 8.38
CA LEU A 8 -3.82 -11.20 8.40
C LEU A 8 -4.76 -10.00 8.22
N ASN A 9 -5.86 -10.15 7.48
CA ASN A 9 -6.88 -9.09 7.31
C ASN A 9 -7.95 -9.09 8.40
N HIS A 10 -7.88 -9.98 9.38
CA HIS A 10 -8.88 -10.01 10.45
C HIS A 10 -8.84 -8.69 11.26
N PRO A 11 -9.99 -8.07 11.58
CA PRO A 11 -10.03 -6.82 12.35
C PRO A 11 -9.26 -6.89 13.68
N PHE A 12 -9.28 -8.05 14.33
CA PHE A 12 -8.55 -8.30 15.57
C PHE A 12 -7.06 -8.59 15.41
N PHE A 13 -6.54 -8.81 14.19
CA PHE A 13 -5.12 -9.09 13.99
C PHE A 13 -4.26 -7.95 14.53
N ASN A 14 -4.55 -6.70 14.14
CA ASN A 14 -3.75 -5.55 14.56
C ASN A 14 -3.82 -5.34 16.08
N MET A 15 -4.98 -5.61 16.70
CA MET A 15 -5.15 -5.53 18.14
C MET A 15 -4.36 -6.61 18.88
N GLY A 16 -4.46 -7.87 18.45
CA GLY A 16 -3.68 -8.97 19.01
C GLY A 16 -2.18 -8.78 18.83
N PHE A 17 -1.75 -8.30 17.66
CA PHE A 17 -0.36 -7.98 17.36
C PHE A 17 0.17 -6.88 18.29
N PHE A 18 -0.59 -5.80 18.51
CA PHE A 18 -0.18 -4.73 19.41
C PHE A 18 -0.04 -5.21 20.86
N LEU A 19 -0.98 -6.03 21.34
CA LEU A 19 -0.90 -6.63 22.67
C LEU A 19 0.31 -7.56 22.79
N PHE A 20 0.60 -8.33 21.75
CA PHE A 20 1.79 -9.18 21.69
C PHE A 20 3.08 -8.36 21.76
N VAL A 21 3.23 -7.32 20.93
CA VAL A 21 4.39 -6.43 20.98
C VAL A 21 4.54 -5.81 22.36
N ARG A 22 3.44 -5.28 22.94
CA ARG A 22 3.44 -4.73 24.30
C ARG A 22 3.92 -5.76 25.31
N GLN A 23 3.41 -6.99 25.25
CA GLN A 23 3.77 -8.05 26.18
C GLN A 23 5.26 -8.43 26.09
N VAL A 24 5.80 -8.52 24.86
CA VAL A 24 7.23 -8.78 24.63
C VAL A 24 8.08 -7.62 25.16
N THR A 25 7.66 -6.37 24.92
CA THR A 25 8.42 -5.19 25.33
C THR A 25 8.33 -4.85 26.81
N LYS A 26 7.30 -5.32 27.53
CA LYS A 26 7.06 -4.96 28.93
C LYS A 26 8.25 -5.32 29.84
N ASN A 27 8.96 -6.40 29.52
CA ASN A 27 10.09 -6.89 30.30
C ASN A 27 11.44 -6.53 29.68
N MET A 28 11.44 -5.74 28.60
CA MET A 28 12.67 -5.24 27.97
C MET A 28 12.98 -3.88 28.57
N ASP A 29 14.20 -3.71 29.09
CA ASP A 29 14.70 -2.40 29.46
C ASP A 29 15.05 -1.63 28.17
N LEU A 30 14.05 -0.94 27.61
CA LEU A 30 14.15 -0.22 26.34
C LEU A 30 15.03 1.03 26.43
N ASP A 31 15.54 1.37 27.62
CA ASP A 31 16.48 2.48 27.83
C ASP A 31 17.94 2.01 27.79
N ASN A 32 18.19 0.69 27.84
CA ASN A 32 19.52 0.14 27.70
C ASN A 32 20.03 0.22 26.24
N SER A 33 21.18 0.88 26.08
CA SER A 33 21.81 1.20 24.79
C SER A 33 21.98 -0.01 23.85
N SER A 34 22.25 -1.19 24.41
CA SER A 34 22.41 -2.44 23.63
C SER A 34 21.11 -2.89 22.97
N TYR A 35 19.97 -2.83 23.68
CA TYR A 35 18.68 -3.21 23.11
C TYR A 35 18.22 -2.21 22.04
N ILE A 36 18.43 -0.92 22.27
CA ILE A 36 18.10 0.12 21.29
C ILE A 36 18.90 -0.07 19.99
N GLY A 37 20.20 -0.37 20.09
CA GLY A 37 21.04 -0.65 18.93
C GLY A 37 20.52 -1.83 18.12
N ALA A 38 20.18 -2.94 18.78
CA ALA A 38 19.60 -4.12 18.13
C ALA A 38 18.25 -3.81 17.45
N ILE A 39 17.37 -3.06 18.12
CA ILE A 39 16.06 -2.68 17.56
C ILE A 39 16.20 -1.77 16.35
N ARG A 40 17.13 -0.82 16.37
CA ARG A 40 17.46 0.02 15.21
C ARG A 40 17.97 -0.82 14.05
N GLY A 41 18.87 -1.78 14.31
CA GLY A 41 19.37 -2.71 13.31
C GLY A 41 18.25 -3.56 12.69
N LEU A 42 17.36 -4.11 13.53
CA LEU A 42 16.18 -4.85 13.08
C LEU A 42 15.25 -4.00 12.21
N TYR A 43 14.99 -2.76 12.62
CA TYR A 43 14.17 -1.83 11.86
C TYR A 43 14.81 -1.48 10.51
N LEU A 44 16.08 -1.07 10.49
CA LEU A 44 16.76 -0.73 9.25
C LEU A 44 16.86 -1.93 8.31
N GLY A 45 17.18 -3.11 8.83
CA GLY A 45 17.22 -4.35 8.08
C GLY A 45 15.85 -4.73 7.49
N SER A 46 14.78 -4.59 8.26
CA SER A 46 13.41 -4.86 7.78
C SER A 46 12.96 -3.85 6.72
N GLN A 47 13.21 -2.55 6.89
CA GLN A 47 12.89 -1.54 5.89
C GLN A 47 13.65 -1.79 4.58
N LEU A 48 14.96 -2.08 4.67
CA LEU A 48 15.78 -2.39 3.51
C LEU A 48 15.24 -3.63 2.79
N LEU A 49 14.89 -4.68 3.53
CA LEU A 49 14.35 -5.91 2.94
C LEU A 49 13.00 -5.67 2.25
N VAL A 50 12.10 -4.89 2.84
CA VAL A 50 10.82 -4.52 2.20
C VAL A 50 11.05 -3.72 0.91
N ILE A 51 12.00 -2.78 0.91
CA ILE A 51 12.36 -2.01 -0.28
C ILE A 51 12.90 -2.95 -1.38
N VAL A 52 13.82 -3.86 -1.03
CA VAL A 52 14.36 -4.87 -1.96
C VAL A 52 13.24 -5.75 -2.53
N LEU A 53 12.31 -6.20 -1.68
CA LEU A 53 11.15 -6.99 -2.11
C LEU A 53 10.22 -6.22 -3.06
N SER A 54 10.04 -4.91 -2.86
CA SER A 54 9.27 -4.05 -3.77
C SER A 54 9.96 -3.89 -5.13
N PHE A 55 11.29 -3.71 -5.17
CA PHE A 55 12.05 -3.69 -6.43
C PHE A 55 12.02 -5.06 -7.13
N TYR A 56 12.09 -6.14 -6.36
CA TYR A 56 11.93 -7.49 -6.88
C TYR A 56 10.52 -7.69 -7.48
N LEU A 57 9.46 -7.24 -6.80
CA LEU A 57 8.08 -7.31 -7.28
C LEU A 57 7.93 -6.54 -8.61
N MET A 58 8.46 -5.32 -8.72
CA MET A 58 8.47 -4.58 -9.99
C MET A 58 9.19 -5.35 -11.11
N SER A 59 10.29 -6.02 -10.78
CA SER A 59 11.03 -6.85 -11.76
C SER A 59 10.20 -8.05 -12.22
N VAL A 60 9.47 -8.71 -11.32
CA VAL A 60 8.53 -9.79 -11.65
C VAL A 60 7.40 -9.30 -12.55
N ILE A 61 6.84 -8.12 -12.26
CA ILE A 61 5.77 -7.51 -13.06
C ILE A 61 6.27 -7.22 -14.49
N ARG A 62 7.43 -6.57 -14.62
CA ARG A 62 8.05 -6.26 -15.92
C ARG A 62 8.35 -7.52 -16.72
N LYS A 63 8.84 -8.58 -16.06
CA LYS A 63 9.11 -9.86 -16.72
C LYS A 63 7.83 -10.53 -17.25
N LYS A 64 6.69 -10.36 -16.57
CA LYS A 64 5.40 -10.88 -17.02
C LYS A 64 4.87 -10.15 -18.25
N ASN A 65 5.21 -8.86 -18.41
CA ASN A 65 4.92 -8.04 -19.58
C ASN A 65 3.44 -8.11 -20.05
N ASP A 66 2.50 -7.94 -19.11
CA ASP A 66 1.07 -7.94 -19.42
C ASP A 66 0.64 -6.60 -20.03
N THR A 67 0.64 -6.54 -21.36
CA THR A 67 0.27 -5.35 -22.15
C THR A 67 -1.25 -5.25 -22.41
N THR A 68 -2.08 -5.98 -21.67
CA THR A 68 -3.54 -5.88 -21.82
C THR A 68 -3.99 -4.44 -21.56
N PRO A 69 -4.73 -3.80 -22.49
CA PRO A 69 -5.14 -2.41 -22.35
C PRO A 69 -6.13 -2.26 -21.20
N LEU A 70 -5.88 -1.27 -20.35
CA LEU A 70 -6.70 -0.91 -19.20
C LEU A 70 -7.14 0.54 -19.35
N ARG A 71 -8.45 0.76 -19.45
CA ARG A 71 -9.07 2.08 -19.60
C ARG A 71 -10.06 2.33 -18.47
N PHE A 72 -9.87 3.41 -17.74
CA PHE A 72 -10.76 3.80 -16.65
C PHE A 72 -10.71 5.30 -16.41
N VAL A 73 -11.71 5.80 -15.68
CA VAL A 73 -11.76 7.18 -15.22
C VAL A 73 -11.37 7.21 -13.75
N GLU A 74 -10.28 7.91 -13.45
CA GLU A 74 -9.90 8.20 -12.07
C GLU A 74 -10.64 9.48 -11.62
N PRO A 75 -11.44 9.40 -10.54
CA PRO A 75 -12.15 10.56 -10.04
C PRO A 75 -11.16 11.61 -9.56
N GLY A 76 -11.46 12.88 -9.83
CA GLY A 76 -10.57 13.96 -9.46
C GLY A 76 -10.28 14.00 -7.96
N ALA A 77 -9.02 14.25 -7.60
CA ALA A 77 -8.65 14.45 -6.21
C ALA A 77 -9.36 15.70 -5.67
N GLN A 78 -9.90 15.61 -4.45
CA GLN A 78 -10.40 16.78 -3.74
C GLN A 78 -9.19 17.57 -3.22
N ASN A 79 -9.12 18.83 -3.58
CA ASN A 79 -8.16 19.77 -3.02
C ASN A 79 -8.51 20.06 -1.56
N TRP A 80 -7.53 20.52 -0.80
CA TRP A 80 -7.69 20.86 0.62
C TRP A 80 -8.72 21.99 0.87
N ASP A 81 -9.03 22.79 -0.17
CA ASP A 81 -10.03 23.86 -0.18
C ASP A 81 -11.46 23.38 -0.49
N GLY A 82 -11.64 22.08 -0.68
CA GLY A 82 -12.94 21.47 -0.99
C GLY A 82 -13.28 21.41 -2.48
N SER A 83 -12.50 22.04 -3.36
CA SER A 83 -12.70 21.94 -4.81
C SER A 83 -12.32 20.55 -5.34
N GLU A 84 -13.10 20.02 -6.28
CA GLU A 84 -12.81 18.74 -6.94
C GLU A 84 -12.11 19.02 -8.27
N LYS A 85 -10.96 18.36 -8.50
CA LYS A 85 -10.35 18.34 -9.83
C LYS A 85 -11.28 17.62 -10.82
N ALA A 86 -11.14 17.92 -12.10
CA ALA A 86 -11.87 17.19 -13.12
C ALA A 86 -11.47 15.71 -13.13
N ASP A 87 -12.44 14.84 -13.43
CA ASP A 87 -12.22 13.41 -13.68
C ASP A 87 -11.20 13.22 -14.79
N THR A 88 -10.25 12.30 -14.60
CA THR A 88 -9.16 12.05 -15.55
C THR A 88 -9.35 10.70 -16.24
N LEU A 89 -9.31 10.69 -17.57
CA LEU A 89 -9.33 9.46 -18.34
C LEU A 89 -7.92 8.87 -18.39
N ILE A 90 -7.75 7.68 -17.82
CA ILE A 90 -6.49 6.94 -17.83
C ILE A 90 -6.57 5.83 -18.86
N ASN A 91 -5.64 5.86 -19.81
CA ASN A 91 -5.37 4.78 -20.74
C ASN A 91 -3.98 4.22 -20.43
N THR A 92 -3.91 2.98 -19.96
CA THR A 92 -2.66 2.34 -19.52
C THR A 92 -2.68 0.85 -19.88
N THR A 93 -1.63 0.11 -19.51
CA THR A 93 -1.61 -1.36 -19.55
C THR A 93 -1.69 -1.94 -18.15
N ASN A 94 -2.06 -3.22 -18.02
CA ASN A 94 -2.03 -3.90 -16.71
C ASN A 94 -0.64 -3.84 -16.06
N MET A 95 0.43 -4.01 -16.84
CA MET A 95 1.80 -3.92 -16.36
C MET A 95 2.12 -2.53 -15.81
N ASP A 96 1.86 -1.48 -16.60
CA ASP A 96 2.20 -0.11 -16.22
C ASP A 96 1.37 0.36 -15.01
N TYR A 97 0.10 -0.07 -14.95
CA TYR A 97 -0.77 0.18 -13.81
C TYR A 97 -0.21 -0.41 -12.50
N ASP A 98 0.16 -1.70 -12.53
CA ASP A 98 0.70 -2.36 -11.33
C ASP A 98 2.04 -1.76 -10.89
N ILE A 99 2.92 -1.41 -11.84
CA ILE A 99 4.20 -0.76 -11.53
C ILE A 99 3.95 0.60 -10.87
N ALA A 100 3.04 1.40 -11.42
CA ALA A 100 2.71 2.71 -10.86
C ALA A 100 2.16 2.61 -9.43
N ASP A 101 1.33 1.60 -9.14
CA ASP A 101 0.85 1.37 -7.78
C ASP A 101 1.96 0.90 -6.81
N VAL A 102 2.89 0.05 -7.24
CA VAL A 102 4.07 -0.30 -6.41
C VAL A 102 4.95 0.93 -6.14
N GLU A 103 5.18 1.78 -7.14
CA GLU A 103 5.92 3.03 -6.97
C GLU A 103 5.24 4.00 -5.99
N LYS A 104 3.90 4.09 -6.07
CA LYS A 104 3.10 4.89 -5.13
C LYS A 104 3.24 4.36 -3.71
N GLN A 105 3.18 3.04 -3.51
CA GLN A 105 3.38 2.40 -2.21
C GLN A 105 4.80 2.63 -1.68
N LEU A 106 5.83 2.57 -2.53
CA LEU A 106 7.21 2.89 -2.15
C LEU A 106 7.34 4.34 -1.67
N LYS A 107 6.77 5.31 -2.39
CA LYS A 107 6.74 6.72 -1.96
C LYS A 107 6.07 6.89 -0.60
N GLN A 108 4.92 6.23 -0.39
CA GLN A 108 4.24 6.22 0.91
C GLN A 108 5.10 5.58 2.01
N GLY A 109 5.80 4.50 1.69
CA GLY A 109 6.75 3.82 2.58
C GLY A 109 7.89 4.74 3.02
N PHE A 110 8.51 5.48 2.10
CA PHE A 110 9.56 6.45 2.44
C PHE A 110 9.06 7.56 3.37
N THR A 111 7.86 8.08 3.12
CA THR A 111 7.22 9.05 4.03
C THR A 111 7.00 8.45 5.42
N ALA A 112 6.53 7.20 5.50
CA ALA A 112 6.35 6.52 6.78
C ALA A 112 7.68 6.31 7.52
N ILE A 113 8.75 5.92 6.82
CA ILE A 113 10.10 5.81 7.38
C ILE A 113 10.56 7.16 7.93
N ALA A 114 10.36 8.25 7.20
CA ALA A 114 10.74 9.59 7.65
C ALA A 114 10.01 9.99 8.94
N ILE A 115 8.71 9.71 9.04
CA ILE A 115 7.91 9.98 10.25
C ILE A 115 8.42 9.16 11.43
N VAL A 116 8.65 7.86 11.23
CA VAL A 116 9.14 6.95 12.29
C VAL A 116 10.55 7.34 12.74
N ALA A 117 11.43 7.67 11.79
CA ALA A 117 12.77 8.16 12.09
C ALA A 117 12.72 9.45 12.90
N PHE A 118 11.87 10.41 12.52
CA PHE A 118 11.67 11.63 13.28
C PHE A 118 11.19 11.34 14.71
N LEU A 119 10.16 10.50 14.89
CA LEU A 119 9.64 10.15 16.20
C LEU A 119 10.70 9.47 17.08
N HIS A 120 11.51 8.59 16.50
CA HIS A 120 12.56 7.90 17.23
C HIS A 120 13.73 8.83 17.59
N LEU A 121 14.24 9.61 16.64
CA LEU A 121 15.42 10.46 16.85
C LEU A 121 15.08 11.67 17.73
N LYS A 122 13.88 12.23 17.62
CA LYS A 122 13.46 13.43 18.37
C LYS A 122 12.87 13.10 19.74
N PHE A 123 12.02 12.08 19.83
CA PHE A 123 11.28 11.76 21.05
C PHE A 123 11.70 10.43 21.71
N GLY A 124 12.67 9.72 21.14
CA GLY A 124 13.14 8.45 21.70
C GLY A 124 12.15 7.30 21.56
N TYR A 125 11.08 7.44 20.77
CA TYR A 125 10.06 6.40 20.68
C TYR A 125 10.59 5.12 20.03
N VAL A 126 10.67 4.05 20.83
CA VAL A 126 11.17 2.73 20.39
C VAL A 126 10.06 1.84 19.85
N GLN A 127 8.84 1.95 20.41
CA GLN A 127 7.70 1.12 20.01
C GLN A 127 7.39 1.17 18.49
N PRO A 128 7.44 2.34 17.80
CA PRO A 128 7.21 2.40 16.36
C PRO A 128 8.21 1.57 15.55
N LEU A 129 9.48 1.52 15.94
CA LEU A 129 10.51 0.72 15.26
C LEU A 129 10.16 -0.77 15.28
N LEU A 130 9.79 -1.29 16.45
CA LEU A 130 9.42 -2.71 16.63
C LEU A 130 8.17 -3.08 15.82
N ILE A 131 7.12 -2.27 15.93
CA ILE A 131 5.86 -2.50 15.22
C ILE A 131 6.12 -2.51 13.70
N GLN A 132 6.81 -1.49 13.19
CA GLN A 132 7.06 -1.34 11.75
C GLN A 132 8.03 -2.40 11.21
N SER A 133 8.89 -2.97 12.06
CA SER A 133 9.79 -4.06 11.65
C SER A 133 9.06 -5.31 11.21
N ILE A 134 7.84 -5.53 11.70
CA ILE A 134 7.01 -6.70 11.35
C ILE A 134 5.85 -6.28 10.43
N MET A 135 5.20 -5.16 10.78
CA MET A 135 4.04 -4.67 10.02
C MET A 135 4.40 -4.25 8.61
N GLY A 136 5.63 -3.79 8.35
CA GLY A 136 6.09 -3.49 6.99
C GLY A 136 5.96 -4.69 6.04
N PHE A 137 6.35 -5.88 6.49
CA PHE A 137 6.21 -7.12 5.71
C PHE A 137 4.75 -7.50 5.50
N LYS A 138 3.93 -7.42 6.54
CA LYS A 138 2.49 -7.67 6.42
C LYS A 138 1.88 -6.74 5.38
N THR A 139 2.16 -5.45 5.47
CA THR A 139 1.66 -4.46 4.52
C THR A 139 2.08 -4.84 3.11
N PHE A 140 3.36 -5.12 2.87
CA PHE A 140 3.88 -5.54 1.56
C PHE A 140 3.17 -6.77 1.00
N PHE A 141 3.08 -7.87 1.75
CA PHE A 141 2.46 -9.12 1.26
C PHE A 141 0.95 -9.02 1.06
N MET A 142 0.30 -8.04 1.69
CA MET A 142 -1.14 -7.82 1.57
C MET A 142 -1.51 -6.83 0.46
N THR A 143 -0.52 -6.18 -0.17
CA THR A 143 -0.71 -5.39 -1.38
C THR A 143 -1.37 -6.24 -2.48
N LYS A 144 -2.13 -5.59 -3.37
CA LYS A 144 -2.87 -6.29 -4.42
C LYS A 144 -1.89 -6.87 -5.45
N GLU A 145 -0.80 -6.17 -5.69
CA GLU A 145 0.27 -6.47 -6.62
C GLU A 145 1.08 -7.69 -6.14
N ALA A 146 1.48 -7.73 -4.86
CA ALA A 146 2.14 -8.92 -4.30
C ALA A 146 1.20 -10.13 -4.36
N ARG A 147 -0.09 -9.96 -4.02
CA ARG A 147 -1.09 -11.04 -4.12
C ARG A 147 -1.24 -11.57 -5.54
N ILE A 148 -1.22 -10.70 -6.56
CA ILE A 148 -1.37 -11.12 -7.95
C ILE A 148 -0.10 -11.81 -8.48
N HIS A 149 1.08 -11.22 -8.24
CA HIS A 149 2.31 -11.63 -8.92
C HIS A 149 3.18 -12.61 -8.13
N LEU A 150 3.14 -12.58 -6.78
CA LEU A 150 3.90 -13.53 -5.94
C LEU A 150 3.05 -14.72 -5.50
N PHE A 151 1.74 -14.52 -5.34
CA PHE A 151 0.82 -15.54 -4.82
C PHE A 151 -0.27 -15.98 -5.82
N ASN A 152 -0.08 -15.67 -7.11
CA ASN A 152 -0.96 -16.07 -8.22
C ASN A 152 -2.45 -15.77 -7.98
N GLY A 153 -2.74 -14.60 -7.42
CA GLY A 153 -4.10 -14.12 -7.19
C GLY A 153 -4.90 -13.97 -8.48
N LYS A 154 -6.15 -14.45 -8.48
CA LYS A 154 -7.07 -14.32 -9.62
C LYS A 154 -7.53 -12.87 -9.77
N THR A 155 -7.39 -12.31 -10.97
CA THR A 155 -7.75 -10.92 -11.31
C THR A 155 -9.12 -10.79 -11.98
N SER A 156 -9.78 -11.91 -12.26
CA SER A 156 -11.05 -11.95 -13.01
C SER A 156 -12.23 -11.33 -12.25
N SER A 157 -12.21 -11.37 -10.92
CA SER A 157 -13.27 -10.84 -10.07
C SER A 157 -12.77 -10.55 -8.65
N GLY A 158 -13.49 -9.69 -7.93
CA GLY A 158 -13.20 -9.32 -6.54
C GLY A 158 -12.16 -8.20 -6.41
N GLU A 159 -11.49 -8.15 -5.25
CA GLU A 159 -10.59 -7.06 -4.83
C GLU A 159 -9.33 -6.91 -5.70
N LEU A 160 -8.91 -7.98 -6.36
CA LEU A 160 -7.71 -8.02 -7.21
C LEU A 160 -8.02 -7.67 -8.68
N ARG A 161 -9.27 -7.32 -9.00
CA ARG A 161 -9.64 -6.85 -10.33
C ARG A 161 -9.13 -5.41 -10.52
N ARG A 162 -8.42 -5.17 -11.62
CA ARG A 162 -7.98 -3.83 -12.03
C ARG A 162 -9.13 -3.05 -12.72
N PRO A 163 -9.16 -1.72 -12.61
CA PRO A 163 -8.39 -0.90 -11.66
C PRO A 163 -8.80 -1.22 -10.22
N PHE A 164 -7.85 -1.18 -9.29
CA PHE A 164 -8.09 -1.49 -7.90
C PHE A 164 -9.03 -0.47 -7.26
N ARG A 165 -9.95 -0.97 -6.43
CA ARG A 165 -10.75 -0.11 -5.57
C ARG A 165 -9.85 0.63 -4.58
N VAL A 166 -10.10 1.92 -4.40
CA VAL A 166 -9.42 2.75 -3.41
C VAL A 166 -10.01 2.41 -2.04
N GLU A 167 -9.15 1.93 -1.16
CA GLU A 167 -9.47 1.61 0.23
C GLU A 167 -8.91 2.73 1.12
N GLY A 168 -9.71 3.20 2.08
CA GLY A 168 -9.34 4.25 3.02
C GLY A 168 -9.43 3.76 4.46
N PRO A 169 -8.94 4.55 5.43
CA PRO A 169 -9.12 4.23 6.85
C PRO A 169 -10.61 4.00 7.13
N PHE A 170 -10.95 2.86 7.74
CA PHE A 170 -12.33 2.44 8.04
C PHE A 170 -13.25 2.21 6.83
N SER A 171 -12.71 2.01 5.62
CA SER A 171 -13.47 1.69 4.40
C SER A 171 -14.56 2.71 4.02
N MET A 172 -14.59 3.91 4.62
CA MET A 172 -15.54 4.98 4.31
C MET A 172 -15.12 5.81 3.08
N VAL A 173 -14.59 5.15 2.05
CA VAL A 173 -14.33 5.83 0.77
C VAL A 173 -15.63 5.84 -0.02
N SER A 174 -16.20 7.03 -0.23
CA SER A 174 -17.39 7.23 -1.05
C SER A 174 -17.27 6.51 -2.40
N GLU A 175 -18.33 5.83 -2.85
CA GLU A 175 -18.37 5.18 -4.18
C GLU A 175 -18.05 6.15 -5.31
N LYS A 176 -18.31 7.46 -5.12
CA LYS A 176 -17.95 8.50 -6.09
C LYS A 176 -16.44 8.62 -6.32
N ARG A 177 -15.62 8.17 -5.35
CA ARG A 177 -14.15 8.19 -5.40
C ARG A 177 -13.53 6.89 -5.88
N GLN A 178 -14.34 5.95 -6.35
CA GLN A 178 -13.84 4.71 -6.95
C GLN A 178 -13.56 4.90 -8.45
N PRO A 179 -12.52 4.26 -9.00
CA PRO A 179 -12.27 4.26 -10.44
C PRO A 179 -13.47 3.71 -11.21
N LYS A 180 -13.89 4.40 -12.28
CA LYS A 180 -15.04 4.03 -13.10
C LYS A 180 -14.60 3.39 -14.41
N THR A 181 -15.22 2.27 -14.77
CA THR A 181 -14.93 1.53 -16.02
C THR A 181 -16.11 1.47 -16.98
N ASP A 182 -17.22 2.13 -16.65
CA ASP A 182 -18.42 2.08 -17.49
C ASP A 182 -18.26 2.93 -18.77
N LYS A 183 -18.86 2.45 -19.86
CA LYS A 183 -18.76 3.10 -21.18
C LYS A 183 -19.29 4.54 -21.17
N GLY A 184 -20.25 4.86 -20.30
CA GLY A 184 -20.84 6.19 -20.19
C GLY A 184 -19.86 7.21 -19.60
N SER A 185 -19.24 6.88 -18.46
CA SER A 185 -18.22 7.69 -17.80
C SER A 185 -17.01 7.91 -18.71
N ILE A 186 -16.55 6.86 -19.42
CA ILE A 186 -15.43 6.98 -20.36
C ILE A 186 -15.78 7.94 -21.51
N LYS A 187 -16.95 7.77 -22.14
CA LYS A 187 -17.40 8.68 -23.23
C LYS A 187 -17.56 10.13 -22.75
N LYS A 188 -18.07 10.33 -21.52
CA LYS A 188 -18.22 11.66 -20.93
C LYS A 188 -16.86 12.32 -20.70
N ALA A 189 -15.89 11.57 -20.17
CA ALA A 189 -14.53 12.04 -19.97
C ALA A 189 -13.83 12.34 -21.31
N GLU A 190 -13.98 11.50 -22.32
CA GLU A 190 -13.47 11.75 -23.68
C GLU A 190 -14.04 13.03 -24.30
N LYS A 191 -15.35 13.29 -24.11
CA LYS A 191 -15.99 14.51 -24.60
C LYS A 191 -15.48 15.76 -23.87
N ALA A 192 -15.25 15.66 -22.56
CA ALA A 192 -14.71 16.76 -21.76
C ALA A 192 -13.26 17.10 -22.17
N LEU A 193 -12.43 16.08 -22.46
CA LEU A 193 -11.05 16.28 -22.92
C LEU A 193 -10.96 16.94 -24.29
N LYS A 194 -11.91 16.65 -25.20
CA LYS A 194 -11.99 17.27 -26.53
C LYS A 194 -12.55 18.70 -26.52
N ALA A 195 -13.17 19.12 -25.41
CA ALA A 195 -13.78 20.44 -25.25
C ALA A 195 -12.86 21.45 -24.55
N GLN A 196 -11.68 21.00 -24.08
CA GLN A 196 -10.56 21.83 -23.65
C GLN A 196 -9.63 22.09 -24.84
#